data_AF-A0A350A0I3-F1
#
_entry.id   AF-A0A350A0I3-F1
#
_cell.length_a   1.000
_cell.length_b   1.000
_cell.length_c   1.000
_cell.angle_alpha   90.00
_cell.angle_beta   90.00
_cell.angle_gamma   90.00
#
_symmetry.space_group_name_H-M   'P 1'
#
loop_
_entity.id
_entity.type
_entity.pdbx_description
1 polymer ?
#
loop_
_entity_poly.entity_id
_entity_poly.type
_entity_poly.pdbx_seq_one_letter_code
_entity_poly.pdbx_strand_id
1 'polypeptide(L)'
;MKKLIFLFSVILLATGATKKPYTNFDYSYARSGGFDPIYENLWIKGHQAHYSFEGRKQKIKKNFRLSTQDLKVIETVLTTNNFRTIQEDYKKQYDNIAIAINVKKGPNSGSKSNASDIMDPDRERWNNVAAVFQKIIEEKVQSAPAR
;
A
#
# COMPACT_ATOMS: atom_id res chain seq x y z
N MET A 1 -17.65 49.54 -33.19
CA MET A 1 -16.72 49.67 -32.05
C MET A 1 -17.40 49.20 -30.78
N LYS A 2 -16.76 48.25 -30.07
CA LYS A 2 -16.80 47.94 -28.61
C LYS A 2 -18.08 48.37 -27.87
N LYS A 3 -18.85 47.48 -27.25
CA LYS A 3 -18.53 46.94 -25.92
C LYS A 3 -18.97 45.47 -25.77
N LEU A 4 -17.98 44.60 -25.58
CA LEU A 4 -18.09 43.29 -24.94
C LEU A 4 -18.63 43.48 -23.52
N ILE A 5 -19.73 42.82 -23.17
CA ILE A 5 -19.98 42.42 -21.79
C ILE A 5 -20.15 40.90 -21.83
N PHE A 6 -19.02 40.23 -21.63
CA PHE A 6 -18.91 38.81 -21.34
C PHE A 6 -19.68 38.54 -20.05
N LEU A 7 -20.80 37.83 -20.14
CA LEU A 7 -21.40 37.21 -18.97
C LEU A 7 -20.57 35.94 -18.69
N PHE A 8 -19.79 36.01 -17.62
CA PHE A 8 -18.93 34.94 -17.10
C PHE A 8 -19.80 33.76 -16.65
N SER A 9 -20.23 32.93 -17.61
CA SER A 9 -20.83 31.63 -17.32
C SER A 9 -19.74 30.69 -16.82
N VAL A 10 -19.53 30.76 -15.51
CA VAL A 10 -19.04 29.69 -14.62
C VAL A 10 -18.22 28.63 -15.35
N ILE A 11 -16.93 28.90 -15.47
CA ILE A 11 -15.95 27.84 -15.63
C ILE A 11 -16.02 27.05 -14.32
N LEU A 12 -16.85 26.00 -14.31
CA LEU A 12 -16.65 24.86 -13.44
C LEU A 12 -15.28 24.31 -13.81
N LEU A 13 -14.25 24.88 -13.20
CA LEU A 13 -12.97 24.23 -13.02
C LEU A 13 -13.28 22.97 -12.22
N ALA A 14 -13.70 21.91 -12.92
CA ALA A 14 -13.40 20.56 -12.53
C ALA A 14 -11.87 20.48 -12.51
N THR A 15 -11.27 21.03 -11.45
CA THR A 15 -9.99 20.54 -10.96
C THR A 15 -10.29 19.12 -10.50
N GLY A 16 -10.34 18.21 -11.48
CA GLY A 16 -9.98 16.83 -11.26
C GLY A 16 -8.53 16.85 -10.84
N ALA A 17 -8.25 17.30 -9.61
CA ALA A 17 -7.08 16.90 -8.89
C ALA A 17 -7.19 15.38 -8.91
N THR A 18 -6.46 14.76 -9.83
CA THR A 18 -6.30 13.31 -9.88
C THR A 18 -5.79 12.97 -8.49
N LYS A 19 -6.72 12.55 -7.61
CA LYS A 19 -6.39 12.25 -6.21
C LYS A 19 -5.35 11.16 -6.32
N LYS A 20 -4.10 11.55 -6.06
CA LYS A 20 -2.94 10.67 -6.15
C LYS A 20 -3.32 9.42 -5.35
N PRO A 21 -3.37 8.22 -5.97
CA PRO A 21 -3.83 7.01 -5.28
C PRO A 21 -3.04 6.76 -3.98
N TYR A 22 -1.80 7.26 -3.97
CA TYR A 22 -0.84 7.29 -2.88
C TYR A 22 -1.31 7.90 -1.54
N THR A 23 -2.34 8.76 -1.49
CA THR A 23 -2.74 9.42 -0.23
C THR A 23 -4.07 8.97 0.35
N ASN A 24 -5.01 8.53 -0.49
CA ASN A 24 -6.36 8.11 -0.08
C ASN A 24 -6.54 6.60 -0.24
N PHE A 25 -6.09 5.85 0.77
CA PHE A 25 -6.22 4.39 0.85
C PHE A 25 -6.76 3.97 2.22
N ASP A 26 -7.29 2.76 2.31
CA ASP A 26 -7.68 2.09 3.55
C ASP A 26 -6.52 1.22 4.06
N TYR A 27 -5.82 0.52 3.16
CA TYR A 27 -4.65 -0.29 3.45
C TYR A 27 -3.54 -0.03 2.42
N SER A 28 -2.29 -0.11 2.84
CA SER A 28 -1.16 -0.14 1.93
C SER A 28 -0.12 -1.15 2.34
N TYR A 29 0.50 -1.78 1.35
CA TYR A 29 1.75 -2.54 1.48
C TYR A 29 2.80 -1.89 0.59
N ALA A 30 3.99 -1.68 1.10
CA ALA A 30 5.14 -1.22 0.34
C ALA A 30 6.34 -2.12 0.65
N ARG A 31 7.07 -2.55 -0.36
CA ARG A 31 8.34 -3.27 -0.22
C ARG A 31 9.41 -2.56 -1.02
N SER A 32 10.46 -2.09 -0.35
CA SER A 32 11.49 -1.24 -0.98
C SER A 32 12.85 -1.35 -0.32
N GLY A 33 13.90 -1.04 -1.08
CA GLY A 33 15.29 -1.11 -0.62
C GLY A 33 16.09 -2.12 -1.43
N GLY A 34 17.22 -2.56 -0.88
CA GLY A 34 18.18 -3.42 -1.57
C GLY A 34 19.28 -2.63 -2.28
N PHE A 35 20.41 -3.30 -2.54
CA PHE A 35 21.53 -2.77 -3.31
C PHE A 35 21.18 -2.45 -4.78
N ASP A 36 20.32 -3.29 -5.39
CA ASP A 36 19.62 -2.97 -6.65
C ASP A 36 18.17 -2.62 -6.29
N PRO A 37 17.85 -1.33 -6.09
CA PRO A 37 16.63 -0.94 -5.40
C PRO A 37 15.37 -1.39 -6.12
N ILE A 38 14.44 -1.95 -5.35
CA ILE A 38 13.08 -2.22 -5.81
C ILE A 38 12.09 -1.29 -5.10
N TYR A 39 10.96 -1.06 -5.75
CA TYR A 39 9.82 -0.30 -5.25
C TYR A 39 8.53 -1.03 -5.62
N GLU A 40 8.07 -1.89 -4.73
CA GLU A 40 6.79 -2.61 -4.85
C GLU A 40 5.76 -1.94 -3.96
N ASN A 41 4.59 -1.62 -4.50
CA ASN A 41 3.52 -0.93 -3.77
C ASN A 41 2.18 -1.55 -4.10
N LEU A 42 1.32 -1.66 -3.10
CA LEU A 42 -0.08 -2.00 -3.18
C LEU A 42 -0.88 -1.01 -2.35
N TRP A 43 -1.84 -0.33 -2.96
CA TRP A 43 -2.80 0.54 -2.27
C TRP A 43 -4.20 -0.02 -2.47
N ILE A 44 -4.97 -0.11 -1.38
CA ILE A 44 -6.32 -0.65 -1.39
C ILE A 44 -7.27 0.42 -0.84
N LYS A 45 -8.34 0.74 -1.59
CA LYS A 45 -9.44 1.61 -1.16
C LYS A 45 -10.78 0.92 -1.44
N GLY A 46 -11.50 0.54 -0.39
CA GLY A 46 -12.65 -0.34 -0.53
C GLY A 46 -12.27 -1.60 -1.31
N HIS A 47 -12.99 -1.88 -2.40
CA HIS A 47 -12.73 -3.02 -3.28
C HIS A 47 -11.72 -2.72 -4.41
N GLN A 48 -11.19 -1.51 -4.50
CA GLN A 48 -10.26 -1.12 -5.56
C GLN A 48 -8.82 -1.24 -5.06
N ALA A 49 -7.96 -1.83 -5.87
CA ALA A 49 -6.54 -1.94 -5.57
C ALA A 49 -5.68 -1.46 -6.75
N HIS A 50 -4.59 -0.78 -6.41
CA HIS A 50 -3.56 -0.36 -7.34
C HIS A 50 -2.23 -0.97 -6.91
N TYR A 51 -1.61 -1.73 -7.80
CA TYR A 51 -0.29 -2.29 -7.64
C TYR A 51 0.70 -1.63 -8.58
N SER A 52 1.90 -1.36 -8.10
CA SER A 52 3.02 -0.96 -8.93
C SER A 52 4.32 -1.60 -8.47
N PHE A 53 5.17 -1.98 -9.41
CA PHE A 53 6.53 -2.44 -9.16
C PHE A 53 7.50 -1.69 -10.08
N GLU A 54 8.62 -1.24 -9.52
CA GLU A 54 9.76 -0.72 -10.27
C GLU A 54 11.05 -1.28 -9.68
N GLY A 55 11.88 -1.92 -10.51
CA GLY A 55 13.14 -2.50 -10.07
C GLY A 55 13.66 -3.50 -11.10
N ARG A 56 14.96 -3.79 -11.09
CA ARG A 56 15.58 -4.79 -12.00
C ARG A 56 15.23 -4.56 -13.48
N LYS A 57 15.19 -3.28 -13.91
CA LYS A 57 14.77 -2.83 -15.26
C LYS A 57 13.32 -3.16 -15.65
N GLN A 58 12.49 -3.61 -14.71
CA GLN A 58 11.08 -3.90 -14.91
C GLN A 58 10.21 -2.79 -14.31
N LYS A 59 9.11 -2.46 -14.99
CA LYS A 59 8.06 -1.57 -14.49
C LYS A 59 6.70 -2.21 -14.73
N ILE A 60 5.96 -2.45 -13.66
CA ILE A 60 4.63 -3.05 -13.71
C ILE A 60 3.65 -2.11 -13.02
N LYS A 61 2.48 -1.90 -13.62
CA LYS A 61 1.36 -1.21 -12.99
C LYS A 61 0.08 -1.99 -13.28
N LYS A 62 -0.70 -2.29 -12.25
CA LYS A 62 -1.93 -3.08 -12.38
C LYS A 62 -3.00 -2.51 -11.46
N ASN A 63 -4.18 -2.27 -12.03
CA ASN A 63 -5.40 -2.05 -11.25
C ASN A 63 -6.19 -3.35 -11.21
N PHE A 64 -6.75 -3.68 -10.06
CA PHE A 64 -7.64 -4.83 -9.91
C PHE A 64 -8.67 -4.59 -8.80
N ARG A 65 -9.64 -5.50 -8.71
CA ARG A 65 -10.66 -5.49 -7.67
C ARG A 65 -10.43 -6.62 -6.68
N LEU A 66 -10.66 -6.31 -5.41
CA LEU A 66 -10.68 -7.26 -4.32
C LEU A 66 -12.10 -7.73 -4.06
N SER A 67 -12.25 -9.02 -3.76
CA SER A 67 -13.49 -9.57 -3.27
C SER A 67 -13.76 -9.12 -1.83
N THR A 68 -15.00 -9.24 -1.36
CA THR A 68 -15.31 -9.05 0.07
C THR A 68 -14.53 -10.01 0.95
N GLN A 69 -14.28 -11.24 0.46
CA GLN A 69 -13.50 -12.23 1.19
C GLN A 69 -12.03 -11.80 1.32
N ASP A 70 -11.44 -11.21 0.27
CA ASP A 70 -10.06 -10.69 0.31
C ASP A 70 -9.92 -9.64 1.42
N LEU A 71 -10.88 -8.71 1.50
CA LEU A 71 -10.91 -7.68 2.55
C LEU A 71 -11.13 -8.27 3.95
N LYS A 72 -11.98 -9.29 4.07
CA LYS A 72 -12.21 -9.99 5.34
C LYS A 72 -10.95 -10.71 5.82
N VAL A 73 -10.17 -11.31 4.90
CA VAL A 73 -8.90 -11.97 5.23
C VAL A 73 -7.89 -10.95 5.76
N ILE A 74 -7.79 -9.76 5.15
CA ILE A 74 -6.94 -8.67 5.67
C ILE A 74 -7.37 -8.29 7.09
N GLU A 75 -8.65 -8.01 7.33
CA GLU A 75 -9.12 -7.62 8.66
C GLU A 75 -8.93 -8.71 9.72
N THR A 76 -9.15 -9.97 9.33
CA THR A 76 -8.93 -11.12 10.20
C THR A 76 -7.46 -11.23 10.59
N VAL A 77 -6.54 -11.15 9.63
CA VAL A 77 -5.10 -11.28 9.93
C VAL A 77 -4.60 -10.13 10.79
N LEU A 78 -5.06 -8.90 10.54
CA LEU A 78 -4.69 -7.74 11.35
C LEU A 78 -5.15 -7.88 12.80
N THR A 79 -6.38 -8.38 13.00
CA THR A 79 -6.98 -8.58 14.32
C THR A 79 -6.30 -9.72 15.08
N THR A 80 -6.22 -10.91 14.48
CA THR A 80 -5.63 -12.10 15.13
C THR A 80 -4.16 -11.89 15.52
N ASN A 81 -3.43 -11.09 14.76
CA ASN A 81 -2.01 -10.81 15.02
C ASN A 81 -1.78 -9.52 15.82
N ASN A 82 -2.83 -8.90 16.38
CA ASN A 82 -2.75 -7.68 17.17
C ASN A 82 -1.87 -6.61 16.51
N PHE A 83 -2.10 -6.33 15.22
CA PHE A 83 -1.20 -5.56 14.36
C PHE A 83 -0.66 -4.26 15.01
N ARG A 84 -1.52 -3.53 15.74
CA ARG A 84 -1.15 -2.27 16.39
C ARG A 84 -0.07 -2.41 17.45
N THR A 85 0.03 -3.57 18.09
CA THR A 85 0.95 -3.84 19.19
C THR A 85 2.23 -4.53 18.75
N ILE A 86 2.39 -4.82 17.45
CA ILE A 86 3.67 -5.31 16.91
C ILE A 86 4.75 -4.25 17.16
N GLN A 87 5.85 -4.65 17.75
CA GLN A 87 6.95 -3.77 18.12
C GLN A 87 8.10 -3.88 17.12
N GLU A 88 8.61 -2.72 16.75
CA GLU A 88 9.82 -2.55 15.95
C GLU A 88 11.00 -2.36 16.91
N ASP A 89 12.18 -2.88 16.57
CA ASP A 89 13.37 -2.75 17.40
C ASP A 89 14.05 -1.37 17.28
N TYR A 90 13.62 -0.58 16.28
CA TYR A 90 14.11 0.75 15.93
C TYR A 90 15.62 0.83 15.63
N LYS A 91 16.30 -0.32 15.46
CA LYS A 91 17.68 -0.37 15.02
C LYS A 91 17.73 -0.16 13.52
N LYS A 92 18.46 0.88 13.10
CA LYS A 92 18.61 1.18 11.68
C LYS A 92 19.32 0.03 10.98
N GLN A 93 18.66 -0.54 9.98
CA GLN A 93 19.27 -1.46 9.03
C GLN A 93 19.40 -0.74 7.69
N TYR A 94 20.59 -0.82 7.09
CA TYR A 94 20.90 -0.21 5.80
C TYR A 94 20.83 -1.27 4.71
N ASP A 95 20.50 -0.85 3.50
CA ASP A 95 20.52 -1.64 2.26
C ASP A 95 19.65 -2.91 2.23
N ASN A 96 18.84 -3.15 3.27
CA ASN A 96 17.86 -4.24 3.31
C ASN A 96 16.59 -3.87 2.56
N ILE A 97 15.94 -4.89 1.98
CA ILE A 97 14.60 -4.75 1.45
C ILE A 97 13.62 -4.82 2.62
N ALA A 98 12.97 -3.69 2.90
CA ALA A 98 12.00 -3.55 3.96
C ALA A 98 10.58 -3.56 3.43
N ILE A 99 9.65 -4.00 4.27
CA ILE A 99 8.21 -3.96 4.09
C ILE A 99 7.63 -2.95 5.07
N ALA A 100 6.72 -2.10 4.59
CA ALA A 100 5.91 -1.20 5.39
C ALA A 100 4.43 -1.43 5.10
N ILE A 101 3.63 -1.54 6.16
CA ILE A 101 2.18 -1.73 6.08
C ILE A 101 1.51 -0.59 6.84
N ASN A 102 0.55 0.07 6.17
CA ASN A 102 -0.25 1.12 6.77
C ASN A 102 -1.72 0.75 6.70
N VAL A 103 -2.41 0.86 7.83
CA VAL A 103 -3.84 0.63 7.98
C VAL A 103 -4.47 1.94 8.43
N LYS A 104 -5.34 2.53 7.61
CA LYS A 104 -6.04 3.79 7.90
C LYS A 104 -7.49 3.59 8.33
N LYS A 105 -8.03 2.37 8.16
CA LYS A 105 -9.43 2.04 8.42
C LYS A 105 -9.55 1.00 9.54
N GLY A 106 -10.56 1.16 10.38
CA GLY A 106 -10.94 0.15 11.37
C GLY A 106 -10.13 0.20 12.68
N PRO A 107 -10.38 -0.75 13.60
CA PRO A 107 -9.77 -0.78 14.94
C PRO A 107 -8.28 -1.06 14.92
N ASN A 108 -7.77 -1.66 13.84
CA ASN A 108 -6.36 -1.99 13.62
C ASN A 108 -5.57 -0.85 12.93
N SER A 109 -6.08 0.38 12.94
CA SER A 109 -5.39 1.50 12.34
C SER A 109 -4.00 1.73 12.97
N GLY A 110 -3.00 1.90 12.11
CA GLY A 110 -1.60 1.99 12.52
C GLY A 110 -0.64 1.76 11.36
N SER A 111 0.64 2.00 11.64
CA SER A 111 1.75 1.79 10.71
C SER A 111 2.78 0.89 11.37
N LYS A 112 3.30 -0.06 10.60
CA LYS A 112 4.36 -0.98 11.01
C LYS A 112 5.33 -1.22 9.86
N SER A 113 6.61 -1.36 10.17
CA SER A 113 7.65 -1.67 9.20
C SER A 113 8.71 -2.59 9.76
N ASN A 114 9.32 -3.42 8.91
CA ASN A 114 10.60 -4.07 9.21
C ASN A 114 11.76 -3.38 8.47
N ALA A 115 11.72 -2.04 8.38
CA ALA A 115 12.88 -1.24 7.99
C ALA A 115 13.94 -1.19 9.10
N SER A 116 13.49 -1.35 10.33
CA SER A 116 14.30 -1.87 11.44
C SER A 116 13.98 -3.37 11.63
N ASP A 117 14.51 -4.05 12.64
CA ASP A 117 14.03 -5.40 12.91
C ASP A 117 12.64 -5.36 13.58
N ILE A 118 11.90 -6.46 13.48
CA ILE A 118 10.73 -6.69 14.34
C ILE A 118 11.23 -7.36 15.60
N MET A 119 10.75 -6.91 16.76
CA MET A 119 11.04 -7.57 18.03
C MET A 119 10.73 -9.06 17.95
N ASP A 120 11.65 -9.92 18.43
CA ASP A 120 11.54 -11.38 18.27
C ASP A 120 10.17 -11.96 18.67
N PRO A 121 9.54 -11.55 19.79
CA PRO A 121 8.21 -12.04 20.16
C PRO A 121 7.10 -11.72 19.14
N ASP A 122 7.30 -10.73 18.29
CA ASP A 122 6.32 -10.22 17.33
C ASP A 122 6.62 -10.63 15.87
N ARG A 123 7.77 -11.28 15.64
CA ARG A 123 8.25 -11.67 14.31
C ARG A 123 7.25 -12.54 13.56
N GLU A 124 6.68 -13.55 14.22
CA GLU A 124 5.66 -14.41 13.62
C GLU A 124 4.40 -13.62 13.25
N ARG A 125 3.92 -12.76 14.16
CA ARG A 125 2.74 -11.92 13.93
C ARG A 125 2.93 -10.98 12.74
N TRP A 126 4.10 -10.37 12.64
CA TRP A 126 4.48 -9.56 11.49
C TRP A 126 4.48 -10.35 10.19
N ASN A 127 5.15 -11.52 10.17
CA ASN A 127 5.25 -12.36 8.99
C ASN A 127 3.86 -12.79 8.49
N ASN A 128 2.95 -13.16 9.39
CA ASN A 128 1.57 -13.49 9.05
C ASN A 128 0.84 -12.33 8.35
N VAL A 129 0.99 -11.11 8.88
CA VAL A 129 0.38 -9.92 8.27
C VAL A 129 0.99 -9.64 6.90
N ALA A 130 2.32 -9.63 6.77
CA ALA A 130 3.00 -9.37 5.51
C ALA A 130 2.65 -10.41 4.42
N ALA A 131 2.58 -11.68 4.80
CA ALA A 131 2.25 -12.79 3.89
C ALA A 131 0.87 -12.63 3.24
N VAL A 132 -0.13 -12.09 3.94
CA VAL A 132 -1.47 -11.87 3.36
C VAL A 132 -1.44 -10.85 2.22
N PHE A 133 -0.74 -9.73 2.39
CA PHE A 133 -0.61 -8.73 1.32
C PHE A 133 0.18 -9.29 0.13
N GLN A 134 1.24 -10.03 0.41
CA GLN A 134 2.04 -10.72 -0.61
C GLN A 134 1.18 -11.70 -1.42
N LYS A 135 0.42 -12.56 -0.75
CA LYS A 135 -0.48 -13.52 -1.40
C LYS A 135 -1.51 -12.83 -2.30
N ILE A 136 -2.11 -11.73 -1.84
CA ILE A 136 -3.04 -10.93 -2.67
C ILE A 136 -2.36 -10.44 -3.95
N ILE A 137 -1.12 -9.97 -3.88
CA ILE A 137 -0.39 -9.51 -5.06
C ILE A 137 -0.09 -10.71 -5.99
N GLU A 138 0.39 -11.84 -5.46
CA GLU A 138 0.67 -13.04 -6.26
C GLU A 138 -0.56 -13.54 -7.01
N GLU A 139 -1.71 -13.61 -6.34
CA GLU A 139 -2.96 -14.10 -6.94
C GLU A 139 -3.53 -13.13 -7.99
N LYS A 140 -3.38 -11.81 -7.80
CA LYS A 140 -4.02 -10.80 -8.66
C LYS A 140 -3.08 -10.23 -9.72
N VAL A 141 -1.77 -10.45 -9.59
CA VAL A 141 -0.72 -9.95 -10.48
C VAL A 141 0.12 -11.13 -10.95
N GLN A 142 -0.39 -11.85 -11.96
CA GLN A 142 0.28 -13.01 -12.57
C GLN A 142 1.71 -12.73 -13.09
N SER A 143 2.05 -11.46 -13.31
CA SER A 143 3.38 -11.01 -13.73
C SER A 143 4.21 -10.42 -12.58
N ALA A 144 3.83 -10.64 -11.32
CA ALA A 144 4.59 -10.15 -10.18
C ALA A 144 5.99 -10.80 -10.18
N PRO A 145 7.05 -10.04 -9.86
CA PRO A 145 8.39 -10.60 -9.76
C PRO A 145 8.46 -11.62 -8.61
N ALA A 146 9.25 -12.68 -8.81
CA ALA A 146 9.54 -13.66 -7.76
C ALA A 146 10.15 -12.97 -6.53
N ARG A 147 9.67 -13.36 -5.34
CA ARG A 147 9.95 -12.67 -4.08
C ARG A 147 11.17 -13.16 -3.34
#